data_AF-A0A661FEN6-F1
#
_entry.id   AF-A0A661FEN6-F1
#
_cell.length_a   1.000
_cell.length_b   1.000
_cell.length_c   1.000
_cell.angle_alpha   90.00
_cell.angle_beta   90.00
_cell.angle_gamma   90.00
#
_symmetry.space_group_name_H-M   'P 1'
#
loop_
_entity.id
_entity.type
_entity.pdbx_description
1 polymer ?
#
loop_
_entity_poly.entity_id
_entity_poly.type
_entity_poly.pdbx_seq_one_letter_code
_entity_poly.pdbx_strand_id
1 'polypeptide(L)'
;MLDWIPDSHLIGAISRSLIIMFSVVAISIGIGLPLGTMAGLYDFWGKRVLLGMLSLPLLIPSFLWAIGLSQFQILFHISEFTPLAGALGSIFVFSALLIPLSIYASMLSVKSLSSHQIDALVMVGSARWCFFQVLKRAAPITILISLLAGIITLSDPGPGLILGYSGIAAEILVSFSALFDFDLARRQCFFIAALSLLFSLPIVFFLGNYLTTALLAQESSASKLYENSLVRRFAPAVFIALLFLMIGIPFIGLIKPLLQDFEWVYALKTLQRTGGNTLFYSITAGVLSTFLSLSLVLCLVHYKRGKVMLISFSLLFLVLPSSFVALNVIEWAANLPASWDWLFRGRFLVAAVLAFRFFPIATLLIVKRYATISPGWFDAAKLSGVSRIRFYYQVIIPFLAPALALSVLIITLLATAEIGTILLLRPPGEDSFPLAIFTVMANASEVKVASLCFVYFMISALSLTILWSALGRKTSCK
;
A
#
# COMPACT_ATOMS: atom_id res chain seq x y z
N MET A 1 16.79 -33.76 -6.82
CA MET A 1 15.37 -33.60 -7.25
C MET A 1 14.39 -33.78 -6.08
N LEU A 2 14.74 -34.56 -5.04
CA LEU A 2 13.98 -34.66 -3.77
C LEU A 2 14.05 -33.39 -2.90
N ASP A 3 15.07 -32.54 -3.06
CA ASP A 3 15.26 -31.30 -2.26
C ASP A 3 14.29 -30.16 -2.61
N TRP A 4 13.36 -30.37 -3.54
CA TRP A 4 12.31 -29.40 -3.90
C TRP A 4 10.96 -29.73 -3.25
N ILE A 5 10.85 -30.80 -2.48
CA ILE A 5 9.63 -31.10 -1.74
C ILE A 5 9.61 -30.19 -0.50
N PRO A 6 8.52 -29.43 -0.26
CA PRO A 6 8.44 -28.58 0.91
C PRO A 6 8.38 -29.44 2.19
N ASP A 7 9.32 -29.21 3.11
CA ASP A 7 9.34 -29.88 4.40
C ASP A 7 8.10 -29.51 5.25
N SER A 8 7.78 -30.33 6.25
CA SER A 8 6.64 -30.11 7.15
C SER A 8 6.64 -28.71 7.81
N HIS A 9 7.84 -28.17 8.08
CA HIS A 9 8.02 -26.82 8.60
C HIS A 9 7.53 -25.74 7.62
N LEU A 10 7.93 -25.85 6.35
CA LEU A 10 7.55 -24.93 5.29
C LEU A 10 6.04 -24.99 5.01
N ILE A 11 5.47 -26.20 4.99
CA ILE A 11 4.01 -26.38 4.84
C ILE A 11 3.26 -25.71 5.99
N GLY A 12 3.75 -25.88 7.23
CA GLY A 12 3.19 -25.21 8.41
C GLY A 12 3.22 -23.68 8.29
N ALA A 13 4.34 -23.11 7.87
CA ALA A 13 4.48 -21.66 7.69
C ALA A 13 3.57 -21.10 6.58
N ILE A 14 3.42 -21.82 5.46
CA ILE A 14 2.49 -21.47 4.38
C ILE A 14 1.05 -21.49 4.88
N SER A 15 0.65 -22.56 5.57
CA SER A 15 -0.70 -22.71 6.14
C SER A 15 -1.04 -21.55 7.09
N ARG A 16 -0.14 -21.26 8.04
CA ARG A 16 -0.26 -20.13 8.97
C ARG A 16 -0.44 -18.78 8.25
N SER A 17 0.33 -18.56 7.20
CA SER A 17 0.28 -17.31 6.42
C SER A 17 -1.00 -17.17 5.61
N LEU A 18 -1.51 -18.27 5.04
CA LEU A 18 -2.80 -18.29 4.36
C LEU A 18 -3.96 -18.03 5.32
N ILE A 19 -3.93 -18.58 6.53
CA ILE A 19 -4.93 -18.32 7.57
C ILE A 19 -4.96 -16.82 7.89
N ILE A 20 -3.81 -16.18 8.09
CA ILE A 20 -3.75 -14.72 8.29
C ILE A 20 -4.31 -13.99 7.09
N MET A 21 -3.84 -14.30 5.87
CA MET A 21 -4.27 -13.63 4.65
C MET A 21 -5.80 -13.66 4.51
N PHE A 22 -6.42 -14.83 4.56
CA PHE A 22 -7.87 -14.96 4.40
C PHE A 22 -8.65 -14.30 5.55
N SER A 23 -8.15 -14.39 6.78
CA SER A 23 -8.80 -13.76 7.95
C SER A 23 -8.81 -12.24 7.83
N VAL A 24 -7.65 -11.65 7.48
CA VAL A 24 -7.52 -10.19 7.31
C VAL A 24 -8.37 -9.71 6.14
N VAL A 25 -8.41 -10.46 5.03
CA VAL A 25 -9.27 -10.15 3.88
C VAL A 25 -10.75 -10.16 4.29
N ALA A 26 -11.20 -11.19 5.00
CA ALA A 26 -12.58 -11.31 5.45
C ALA A 26 -12.98 -10.14 6.37
N ILE A 27 -12.15 -9.80 7.35
CA ILE A 27 -12.36 -8.65 8.25
C ILE A 27 -12.39 -7.34 7.47
N SER A 28 -11.45 -7.17 6.53
CA SER A 28 -11.33 -5.95 5.72
C SER A 28 -12.51 -5.75 4.79
N ILE A 29 -13.07 -6.82 4.21
CA ILE A 29 -14.32 -6.75 3.44
C ILE A 29 -15.49 -6.45 4.38
N GLY A 30 -15.60 -7.17 5.50
CA GLY A 30 -16.70 -7.03 6.46
C GLY A 30 -16.83 -5.61 7.04
N ILE A 31 -15.71 -4.94 7.30
CA ILE A 31 -15.68 -3.56 7.82
C ILE A 31 -15.62 -2.54 6.68
N GLY A 32 -14.71 -2.74 5.72
CA GLY A 32 -14.39 -1.73 4.72
C GLY A 32 -15.44 -1.56 3.63
N LEU A 33 -16.12 -2.64 3.21
CA LEU A 33 -17.19 -2.55 2.22
C LEU A 33 -18.34 -1.65 2.70
N PRO A 34 -18.98 -1.90 3.87
CA PRO A 34 -20.08 -1.05 4.33
C PRO A 34 -19.64 0.37 4.68
N LEU A 35 -18.50 0.55 5.35
CA LEU A 35 -18.03 1.90 5.73
C LEU A 35 -17.60 2.72 4.51
N GLY A 36 -16.97 2.09 3.52
CA GLY A 36 -16.64 2.75 2.25
C GLY A 36 -17.87 3.10 1.43
N THR A 37 -18.90 2.24 1.43
CA THR A 37 -20.18 2.54 0.76
C THR A 37 -20.88 3.71 1.44
N MET A 38 -20.91 3.71 2.78
CA MET A 38 -21.46 4.81 3.58
C MET A 38 -20.72 6.13 3.31
N ALA A 39 -19.38 6.11 3.30
CA ALA A 39 -18.56 7.27 2.98
C ALA A 39 -18.65 7.68 1.49
N GLY A 40 -19.05 6.78 0.60
CA GLY A 40 -19.35 7.11 -0.80
C GLY A 40 -20.67 7.86 -0.96
N LEU A 41 -21.71 7.44 -0.24
CA LEU A 41 -23.08 7.95 -0.39
C LEU A 41 -23.40 9.18 0.44
N TYR A 42 -22.93 9.25 1.68
CA TYR A 42 -23.38 10.24 2.66
C TYR A 42 -22.28 11.24 3.02
N ASP A 43 -22.69 12.47 3.34
CA ASP A 43 -21.79 13.43 3.98
C ASP A 43 -21.94 13.41 5.51
N PHE A 44 -20.83 13.62 6.22
CA PHE A 44 -20.81 13.66 7.68
C PHE A 44 -19.65 14.50 8.19
N TRP A 45 -19.79 14.96 9.44
CA TRP A 45 -18.82 15.85 10.06
C TRP A 45 -17.42 15.21 10.11
N GLY A 46 -16.39 15.98 9.74
CA GLY A 46 -15.01 15.52 9.79
C GLY A 46 -14.64 14.45 8.76
N LYS A 47 -15.54 14.02 7.86
CA LYS A 47 -15.33 12.97 6.86
C LYS A 47 -13.98 13.05 6.14
N ARG A 48 -13.64 14.25 5.67
CA ARG A 48 -12.37 14.54 4.99
C ARG A 48 -11.16 14.20 5.88
N VAL A 49 -11.14 14.71 7.10
CA VAL A 49 -10.05 14.49 8.06
C VAL A 49 -9.98 13.03 8.49
N LEU A 50 -11.12 12.42 8.84
CA LEU A 50 -11.20 11.02 9.29
C LEU A 50 -10.73 10.05 8.19
N LEU A 51 -11.18 10.24 6.95
CA LEU A 51 -10.69 9.47 5.81
C LEU A 51 -9.23 9.76 5.49
N GLY A 52 -8.73 10.98 5.73
CA GLY A 52 -7.32 11.30 5.63
C GLY A 52 -6.48 10.52 6.63
N MET A 53 -6.87 10.52 7.91
CA MET A 53 -6.17 9.80 8.99
C MET A 53 -6.14 8.29 8.77
N LEU A 54 -7.14 7.71 8.11
CA LEU A 54 -7.14 6.29 7.73
C LEU A 54 -6.02 5.90 6.75
N SER A 55 -5.37 6.86 6.09
CA SER A 55 -4.21 6.57 5.24
C SER A 55 -2.92 6.42 6.04
N LEU A 56 -2.88 6.89 7.28
CA LEU A 56 -1.67 6.89 8.11
C LEU A 56 -1.12 5.47 8.35
N PRO A 57 -1.94 4.43 8.67
CA PRO A 57 -1.47 3.05 8.72
C PRO A 57 -0.79 2.57 7.43
N LEU A 58 -1.23 3.02 6.26
CA LEU A 58 -0.65 2.65 4.96
C LEU A 58 0.75 3.24 4.73
N LEU A 59 1.08 4.34 5.42
CA LEU A 59 2.34 5.07 5.27
C LEU A 59 3.36 4.70 6.35
N ILE A 60 2.97 3.86 7.31
CA ILE A 60 3.82 3.42 8.40
C ILE A 60 4.05 1.91 8.25
N PRO A 61 5.32 1.46 8.24
CA PRO A 61 5.63 0.04 8.22
C PRO A 61 4.83 -0.77 9.23
N SER A 62 4.31 -1.91 8.79
CA SER A 62 3.51 -2.84 9.59
C SER A 62 4.18 -3.23 10.92
N PHE A 63 5.50 -3.42 10.91
CA PHE A 63 6.27 -3.81 12.09
C PHE A 63 6.22 -2.72 13.19
N LEU A 64 6.11 -1.43 12.85
CA LEU A 64 5.99 -0.36 13.86
C LEU A 64 4.66 -0.45 14.61
N TRP A 65 3.58 -0.79 13.90
CA TRP A 65 2.29 -1.07 14.53
C TRP A 65 2.34 -2.31 15.41
N ALA A 66 3.09 -3.33 14.99
CA ALA A 66 3.32 -4.53 15.81
C ALA A 66 4.16 -4.25 17.06
N ILE A 67 5.20 -3.40 16.99
CA ILE A 67 5.95 -2.93 18.16
C ILE A 67 5.00 -2.22 19.12
N GLY A 68 4.20 -1.26 18.61
CA GLY A 68 3.23 -0.54 19.43
C GLY A 68 2.22 -1.45 20.10
N LEU A 69 1.68 -2.44 19.37
CA LEU A 69 0.75 -3.42 19.94
C LEU A 69 1.42 -4.33 20.98
N SER A 70 2.66 -4.76 20.75
CA SER A 70 3.44 -5.56 21.72
C SER A 70 3.66 -4.77 23.02
N GLN A 71 4.09 -3.52 22.91
CA GLN A 71 4.28 -2.63 24.06
C GLN A 71 2.97 -2.29 24.78
N PHE A 72 1.85 -2.21 24.05
CA PHE A 72 0.53 -2.08 24.64
C PHE A 72 0.14 -3.32 25.47
N GLN A 73 0.42 -4.53 24.98
CA GLN A 73 0.16 -5.76 25.74
C GLN A 73 0.95 -5.81 27.05
N ILE A 74 2.23 -5.44 26.99
CA ILE A 74 3.11 -5.33 28.15
C ILE A 74 2.57 -4.29 29.15
N LEU A 75 2.11 -3.13 28.66
CA LEU A 75 1.55 -2.06 29.50
C LEU A 75 0.35 -2.52 30.32
N PHE A 76 -0.55 -3.30 29.73
CA PHE A 76 -1.78 -3.75 30.38
C PHE A 76 -1.66 -5.14 31.02
N HIS A 77 -0.43 -5.66 31.16
CA HIS A 77 -0.15 -7.00 31.69
C HIS A 77 -0.99 -8.10 31.02
N ILE A 78 -1.23 -7.92 29.71
CA ILE A 78 -1.92 -8.91 28.89
C ILE A 78 -0.93 -10.07 28.72
N SER A 79 -1.31 -11.26 29.19
CA SER A 79 -0.47 -12.45 29.16
C SER A 79 0.06 -12.74 27.75
N GLU A 80 1.33 -13.15 27.66
CA GLU A 80 1.97 -13.63 26.43
C GLU A 80 1.27 -14.88 25.85
N PHE A 81 0.43 -15.55 26.64
CA PHE A 81 -0.39 -16.68 26.22
C PHE A 81 -1.80 -16.27 25.75
N THR A 82 -2.10 -14.97 25.73
CA THR A 82 -3.35 -14.52 25.12
C THR A 82 -3.28 -14.68 23.60
N PRO A 83 -4.40 -14.95 22.92
CA PRO A 83 -4.38 -15.08 21.47
C PRO A 83 -4.05 -13.76 20.73
N LEU A 84 -3.99 -12.63 21.46
CA LEU A 84 -3.48 -11.34 20.98
C LEU A 84 -1.94 -11.36 20.78
N ALA A 85 -1.22 -12.18 21.54
CA ALA A 85 0.11 -12.62 21.22
C ALA A 85 0.00 -13.76 20.19
N GLY A 86 0.68 -13.62 19.06
CA GLY A 86 0.62 -14.57 17.95
C GLY A 86 -0.35 -14.17 16.83
N ALA A 87 -1.29 -15.07 16.50
CA ALA A 87 -2.09 -14.97 15.29
C ALA A 87 -3.05 -13.78 15.29
N LEU A 88 -3.82 -13.54 16.38
CA LEU A 88 -4.81 -12.46 16.38
C LEU A 88 -4.15 -11.09 16.38
N GLY A 89 -3.01 -10.92 17.06
CA GLY A 89 -2.24 -9.69 16.99
C GLY A 89 -1.74 -9.40 15.57
N SER A 90 -1.23 -10.42 14.88
CA SER A 90 -0.81 -10.28 13.49
C SER A 90 -2.00 -9.93 12.57
N ILE A 91 -3.15 -10.58 12.76
CA ILE A 91 -4.40 -10.28 12.03
C ILE A 91 -4.85 -8.84 12.32
N PHE A 92 -4.75 -8.37 13.56
CA PHE A 92 -5.10 -7.01 13.95
C PHE A 92 -4.23 -5.98 13.24
N VAL A 93 -2.90 -6.16 13.28
CA VAL A 93 -1.95 -5.25 12.64
C VAL A 93 -2.15 -5.22 11.12
N PHE A 94 -2.29 -6.39 10.47
CA PHE A 94 -2.55 -6.43 9.03
C PHE A 94 -3.93 -5.87 8.67
N SER A 95 -4.95 -6.05 9.52
CA SER A 95 -6.25 -5.42 9.31
C SER A 95 -6.18 -3.90 9.37
N ALA A 96 -5.30 -3.36 10.22
CA ALA A 96 -5.03 -1.92 10.27
C ALA A 96 -4.51 -1.37 8.91
N LEU A 97 -3.89 -2.22 8.08
CA LEU A 97 -3.42 -1.86 6.74
C LEU A 97 -4.48 -2.13 5.66
N LEU A 98 -5.24 -3.22 5.75
CA LEU A 98 -6.16 -3.61 4.68
C LEU A 98 -7.54 -2.96 4.77
N ILE A 99 -8.03 -2.63 5.98
CA ILE A 99 -9.33 -1.96 6.15
C ILE A 99 -9.39 -0.62 5.39
N PRO A 100 -8.39 0.29 5.47
CA PRO A 100 -8.40 1.53 4.70
C PRO A 100 -8.47 1.30 3.20
N LEU A 101 -7.72 0.32 2.67
CA LEU A 101 -7.74 -0.01 1.25
C LEU A 101 -9.13 -0.48 0.80
N SER A 102 -9.78 -1.32 1.61
CA SER A 102 -11.16 -1.76 1.38
C SER A 102 -12.17 -0.60 1.44
N ILE A 103 -12.04 0.29 2.43
CA ILE A 103 -12.86 1.52 2.54
C ILE A 103 -12.70 2.39 1.29
N TYR A 104 -11.47 2.66 0.85
CA TYR A 104 -11.22 3.49 -0.33
C TYR A 104 -11.69 2.81 -1.62
N ALA A 105 -11.51 1.50 -1.77
CA ALA A 105 -12.00 0.73 -2.90
C ALA A 105 -13.53 0.83 -3.04
N SER A 106 -14.24 0.56 -1.94
CA SER A 106 -15.70 0.66 -1.87
C SER A 106 -16.17 2.09 -2.14
N MET A 107 -15.57 3.09 -1.49
CA MET A 107 -15.92 4.50 -1.70
C MET A 107 -15.68 4.95 -3.15
N LEU A 108 -14.56 4.56 -3.76
CA LEU A 108 -14.26 4.88 -5.16
C LEU A 108 -15.23 4.20 -6.11
N SER A 109 -15.63 2.95 -5.82
CA SER A 109 -16.66 2.25 -6.58
C SER A 109 -18.00 2.97 -6.51
N VAL A 110 -18.41 3.47 -5.35
CA VAL A 110 -19.64 4.26 -5.23
C VAL A 110 -19.55 5.58 -6.00
N LYS A 111 -18.41 6.27 -5.93
CA LYS A 111 -18.18 7.53 -6.66
C LYS A 111 -18.13 7.36 -8.18
N SER A 112 -18.04 6.13 -8.69
CA SER A 112 -18.14 5.84 -10.12
C SER A 112 -19.59 5.79 -10.63
N LEU A 113 -20.57 5.77 -9.74
CA LEU A 113 -21.99 5.83 -10.09
C LEU A 113 -22.42 7.27 -10.40
N SER A 114 -23.32 7.41 -11.37
CA SER A 114 -23.87 8.73 -11.73
C SER A 114 -24.88 9.21 -10.69
N SER A 115 -25.01 10.53 -10.54
CA SER A 115 -26.06 11.10 -9.68
C SER A 115 -27.45 10.58 -10.06
N HIS A 116 -27.74 10.47 -11.36
CA HIS A 116 -29.03 9.98 -11.87
C HIS A 116 -29.32 8.53 -11.50
N GLN A 117 -28.30 7.66 -11.48
CA GLN A 117 -28.46 6.27 -11.06
C GLN A 117 -28.85 6.18 -9.59
N ILE A 118 -28.24 7.01 -8.74
CA ILE A 118 -28.54 7.00 -7.30
C ILE A 118 -29.89 7.67 -7.03
N ASP A 119 -30.21 8.79 -7.68
CA ASP A 119 -31.51 9.45 -7.59
C ASP A 119 -32.65 8.50 -7.97
N ALA A 120 -32.48 7.71 -9.04
CA ALA A 120 -33.46 6.70 -9.45
C ALA A 120 -33.65 5.61 -8.37
N LEU A 121 -32.56 5.14 -7.74
CA LEU A 121 -32.65 4.17 -6.64
C LEU A 121 -33.36 4.73 -5.40
N VAL A 122 -33.13 6.01 -5.10
CA VAL A 122 -33.79 6.71 -3.98
C VAL A 122 -35.28 6.96 -4.28
N MET A 123 -35.66 7.19 -5.54
CA MET A 123 -37.07 7.35 -5.92
C MET A 123 -37.86 6.04 -5.84
N VAL A 124 -37.23 4.91 -6.15
CA VAL A 124 -37.88 3.59 -6.17
C VAL A 124 -37.97 2.96 -4.77
N GLY A 125 -37.01 3.23 -3.89
CA GLY A 125 -36.90 2.54 -2.62
C GLY A 125 -36.41 3.40 -1.45
N SER A 126 -36.46 2.82 -0.25
CA SER A 126 -35.96 3.49 0.96
C SER A 126 -34.44 3.70 0.92
N ALA A 127 -33.94 4.65 1.72
CA ALA A 127 -32.51 4.90 1.87
C ALA A 127 -31.71 3.63 2.27
N ARG A 128 -32.31 2.74 3.08
CA ARG A 128 -31.71 1.44 3.45
C ARG A 128 -31.59 0.51 2.24
N TRP A 129 -32.64 0.43 1.43
CA TRP A 129 -32.63 -0.40 0.23
C TRP A 129 -31.60 0.12 -0.78
N CYS A 130 -31.59 1.44 -1.04
CA CYS A 130 -30.57 2.08 -1.87
C CYS A 130 -29.15 1.75 -1.38
N PHE A 131 -28.89 1.87 -0.08
CA PHE A 131 -27.59 1.51 0.51
C PHE A 131 -27.20 0.07 0.19
N PHE A 132 -28.09 -0.91 0.38
CA PHE A 132 -27.77 -2.32 0.09
C PHE A 132 -27.55 -2.60 -1.40
N GLN A 133 -28.27 -1.92 -2.31
CA GLN A 133 -28.04 -2.09 -3.75
C GLN A 133 -26.68 -1.51 -4.17
N VAL A 134 -26.33 -0.34 -3.65
CA VAL A 134 -25.02 0.27 -3.89
C VAL A 134 -23.90 -0.56 -3.27
N LEU A 135 -24.11 -1.12 -2.07
CA LEU A 135 -23.15 -2.02 -1.43
C LEU A 135 -22.91 -3.28 -2.27
N LYS A 136 -23.96 -3.91 -2.79
CA LYS A 136 -23.85 -5.05 -3.72
C LYS A 136 -23.08 -4.69 -4.98
N ARG A 137 -23.29 -3.47 -5.51
CA ARG A 137 -22.57 -2.97 -6.68
C ARG A 137 -21.09 -2.70 -6.38
N ALA A 138 -20.75 -2.23 -5.18
CA ALA A 138 -19.38 -1.96 -4.75
C ALA A 138 -18.61 -3.22 -4.31
N ALA A 139 -19.32 -4.29 -3.96
CA ALA A 139 -18.73 -5.52 -3.42
C ALA A 139 -17.67 -6.15 -4.33
N PRO A 140 -17.88 -6.37 -5.65
CA PRO A 140 -16.89 -7.09 -6.46
C PRO A 140 -15.53 -6.41 -6.52
N ILE A 141 -15.49 -5.09 -6.73
CA ILE A 141 -14.23 -4.33 -6.78
C ILE A 141 -13.55 -4.32 -5.40
N THR A 142 -14.33 -4.16 -4.34
CA THR A 142 -13.82 -4.16 -2.96
C THR A 142 -13.22 -5.51 -2.58
N ILE A 143 -13.88 -6.61 -2.96
CA ILE A 143 -13.39 -7.98 -2.74
C ILE A 143 -12.09 -8.19 -3.50
N LEU A 144 -12.03 -7.83 -4.79
CA LEU A 144 -10.83 -8.01 -5.61
C LEU A 144 -9.64 -7.20 -5.08
N ILE A 145 -9.85 -5.93 -4.68
CA ILE A 145 -8.79 -5.09 -4.12
C ILE A 145 -8.36 -5.61 -2.74
N SER A 146 -9.29 -6.06 -1.90
CA SER A 146 -8.96 -6.62 -0.58
C SER A 146 -8.17 -7.91 -0.72
N LEU A 147 -8.55 -8.81 -1.64
CA LEU A 147 -7.79 -10.03 -1.93
C LEU A 147 -6.37 -9.71 -2.44
N LEU A 148 -6.24 -8.76 -3.37
CA LEU A 148 -4.94 -8.33 -3.89
C LEU A 148 -4.03 -7.78 -2.78
N ALA A 149 -4.59 -6.94 -1.91
CA ALA A 149 -3.90 -6.41 -0.74
C ALA A 149 -3.57 -7.50 0.30
N GLY A 150 -4.41 -8.53 0.41
CA GLY A 150 -4.18 -9.69 1.28
C GLY A 150 -2.93 -10.45 0.86
N ILE A 151 -2.72 -10.64 -0.44
CA ILE A 151 -1.52 -11.34 -0.92
C ILE A 151 -0.23 -10.59 -0.52
N ILE A 152 -0.27 -9.25 -0.41
CA ILE A 152 0.87 -8.46 0.05
C ILE A 152 1.27 -8.85 1.49
N THR A 153 0.32 -9.24 2.36
CA THR A 153 0.62 -9.65 3.74
C THR A 153 1.43 -10.94 3.82
N LEU A 154 1.37 -11.79 2.78
CA LEU A 154 2.20 -13.00 2.73
C LEU A 154 3.70 -12.67 2.68
N SER A 155 4.06 -11.49 2.16
CA SER A 155 5.44 -11.07 1.92
C SER A 155 6.03 -10.25 3.07
N ASP A 156 5.26 -9.98 4.11
CA ASP A 156 5.65 -9.08 5.19
C ASP A 156 6.02 -9.86 6.45
N PRO A 157 7.30 -9.86 6.86
CA PRO A 157 7.74 -10.61 8.04
C PRO A 157 7.46 -9.87 9.35
N GLY A 158 7.14 -8.57 9.32
CA GLY A 158 7.18 -7.68 10.49
C GLY A 158 6.24 -8.09 11.62
N PRO A 159 4.91 -8.08 11.41
CA PRO A 159 3.95 -8.37 12.47
C PRO A 159 4.11 -9.77 13.05
N GLY A 160 4.38 -10.77 12.20
CA GLY A 160 4.60 -12.14 12.62
C GLY A 160 5.82 -12.29 13.52
N LEU A 161 6.97 -11.72 13.13
CA LEU A 161 8.20 -11.81 13.92
C LEU A 161 8.06 -11.15 15.30
N ILE A 162 7.42 -9.98 15.38
CA ILE A 162 7.31 -9.23 16.63
C ILE A 162 6.28 -9.83 17.58
N LEU A 163 5.19 -10.36 17.05
CA LEU A 163 4.09 -10.90 17.85
C LEU A 163 4.22 -12.41 18.06
N GLY A 164 5.30 -13.05 17.62
CA GLY A 164 5.56 -14.47 17.87
C GLY A 164 4.76 -15.43 16.98
N TYR A 165 4.40 -15.01 15.76
CA TYR A 165 3.72 -15.84 14.76
C TYR A 165 4.59 -16.09 13.52
N SER A 166 5.14 -17.30 13.39
CA SER A 166 6.05 -17.69 12.31
C SER A 166 5.34 -17.92 10.97
N GLY A 167 5.14 -16.86 10.20
CA GLY A 167 4.69 -16.91 8.80
C GLY A 167 5.83 -17.18 7.81
N ILE A 168 5.49 -17.44 6.55
CA ILE A 168 6.45 -17.77 5.48
C ILE A 168 7.45 -16.64 5.23
N ALA A 169 7.05 -15.37 5.32
CA ALA A 169 7.97 -14.25 5.18
C ALA A 169 9.02 -14.22 6.30
N ALA A 170 8.63 -14.57 7.53
CA ALA A 170 9.54 -14.67 8.66
C ALA A 170 10.54 -15.82 8.45
N GLU A 171 10.07 -16.98 7.99
CA GLU A 171 10.93 -18.13 7.66
C GLU A 171 11.97 -17.80 6.59
N ILE A 172 11.56 -17.14 5.50
CA ILE A 172 12.47 -16.67 4.45
C ILE A 172 13.56 -15.78 5.04
N LEU A 173 13.15 -14.85 5.92
CA LEU A 173 14.10 -13.96 6.57
C LEU A 173 15.07 -14.72 7.49
N VAL A 174 14.58 -15.69 8.28
CA VAL A 174 15.41 -16.52 9.16
C VAL A 174 16.40 -17.36 8.34
N SER A 175 15.94 -18.05 7.29
CA SER A 175 16.80 -18.82 6.41
C SER A 175 17.89 -17.96 5.76
N PHE A 176 17.55 -16.75 5.33
CA PHE A 176 18.52 -15.82 4.72
C PHE A 176 19.48 -15.19 5.73
N SER A 177 18.98 -14.65 6.84
CA SER A 177 19.74 -13.75 7.73
C SER A 177 20.34 -14.44 8.96
N ALA A 178 19.73 -15.50 9.46
CA ALA A 178 20.18 -16.21 10.66
C ALA A 178 20.92 -17.51 10.30
N LEU A 179 20.40 -18.27 9.33
CA LEU A 179 20.98 -19.55 8.94
C LEU A 179 22.01 -19.43 7.80
N PHE A 180 22.03 -18.29 7.09
CA PHE A 180 22.85 -18.09 5.88
C PHE A 180 22.65 -19.19 4.81
N ASP A 181 21.48 -19.84 4.81
CA ASP A 181 21.11 -20.86 3.83
C ASP A 181 20.36 -20.17 2.67
N PHE A 182 21.14 -19.61 1.75
CA PHE A 182 20.62 -18.87 0.60
C PHE A 182 19.81 -19.76 -0.35
N ASP A 183 20.14 -21.05 -0.46
CA ASP A 183 19.43 -21.98 -1.33
C ASP A 183 18.06 -22.36 -0.76
N LEU A 184 17.95 -22.55 0.56
CA LEU A 184 16.66 -22.70 1.24
C LEU A 184 15.82 -21.43 1.11
N ALA A 185 16.38 -20.26 1.39
CA ALA A 185 15.67 -18.98 1.26
C ALA A 185 15.15 -18.77 -0.17
N ARG A 186 15.94 -19.11 -1.19
CA ARG A 186 15.54 -19.03 -2.61
C ARG A 186 14.36 -19.97 -2.91
N ARG A 187 14.42 -21.23 -2.46
CA ARG A 187 13.32 -22.20 -2.62
C ARG A 187 12.03 -21.70 -1.99
N GLN A 188 12.10 -21.23 -0.74
CA GLN A 188 10.94 -20.65 -0.03
C GLN A 188 10.37 -19.43 -0.76
N CYS A 189 11.24 -18.52 -1.24
CA CYS A 189 10.85 -17.37 -2.07
C CYS A 189 10.15 -17.78 -3.38
N PHE A 190 10.62 -18.84 -4.04
CA PHE A 190 9.98 -19.36 -5.25
C PHE A 190 8.57 -19.88 -4.95
N PHE A 191 8.39 -20.66 -3.88
CA PHE A 191 7.07 -21.16 -3.48
C PHE A 191 6.07 -20.05 -3.19
N ILE A 192 6.47 -19.05 -2.41
CA ILE A 192 5.59 -17.93 -2.09
C ILE A 192 5.29 -17.06 -3.32
N ALA A 193 6.24 -16.89 -4.24
CA ALA A 193 6.01 -16.18 -5.49
C ALA A 193 5.01 -16.94 -6.38
N ALA A 194 5.18 -18.26 -6.52
CA ALA A 194 4.25 -19.11 -7.25
C ALA A 194 2.83 -19.06 -6.64
N LEU A 195 2.72 -19.12 -5.31
CA LEU A 195 1.45 -18.99 -4.59
C LEU A 195 0.81 -17.60 -4.79
N SER A 196 1.62 -16.55 -4.72
CA SER A 196 1.17 -15.17 -4.95
C SER A 196 0.65 -14.97 -6.38
N LEU A 197 1.32 -15.57 -7.37
CA LEU A 197 0.87 -15.56 -8.77
C LEU A 197 -0.41 -16.38 -8.96
N LEU A 198 -0.50 -17.56 -8.34
CA LEU A 198 -1.68 -18.43 -8.41
C LEU A 198 -2.94 -17.69 -7.96
N PHE A 199 -2.86 -16.92 -6.86
CA PHE A 199 -3.99 -16.13 -6.39
C PHE A 199 -4.19 -14.82 -7.17
N SER A 200 -3.11 -14.12 -7.54
CA SER A 200 -3.23 -12.80 -8.17
C SER A 200 -3.67 -12.85 -9.64
N LEU A 201 -3.30 -13.87 -10.42
CA LEU A 201 -3.68 -13.99 -11.83
C LEU A 201 -5.20 -13.92 -12.08
N PRO A 202 -6.06 -14.74 -11.42
CA PRO A 202 -7.50 -14.63 -11.59
C PRO A 202 -8.04 -13.29 -11.10
N ILE A 203 -7.55 -12.78 -9.95
CA ILE A 203 -7.99 -11.49 -9.40
C ILE A 203 -7.72 -10.37 -10.40
N VAL A 204 -6.51 -10.32 -10.95
CA VAL A 204 -6.06 -9.31 -11.90
C VAL A 204 -6.86 -9.40 -13.21
N PHE A 205 -7.14 -10.61 -13.69
CA PHE A 205 -7.99 -10.82 -14.86
C PHE A 205 -9.40 -10.25 -14.67
N PHE A 206 -10.06 -10.58 -13.54
CA PHE A 206 -11.39 -10.04 -13.23
C PHE A 206 -11.35 -8.53 -12.97
N LEU A 207 -10.35 -8.03 -12.26
CA LEU A 207 -10.20 -6.62 -11.94
C LEU A 207 -10.02 -5.79 -13.21
N GLY A 208 -9.32 -6.30 -14.22
CA GLY A 208 -9.22 -5.65 -15.53
C GLY A 208 -10.58 -5.37 -16.16
N ASN A 209 -11.50 -6.34 -16.12
CA ASN A 209 -12.85 -6.18 -16.64
C ASN A 209 -13.71 -5.19 -15.85
N TYR A 210 -13.36 -4.89 -14.61
CA TYR A 210 -14.00 -3.83 -13.82
C TYR A 210 -13.34 -2.46 -14.06
N LEU A 211 -12.01 -2.43 -14.17
CA LEU A 211 -11.26 -1.21 -14.44
C LEU A 211 -11.60 -0.61 -15.81
N THR A 212 -11.96 -1.42 -16.81
CA THR A 212 -12.51 -0.92 -18.09
C THR A 212 -13.72 -0.03 -17.88
N THR A 213 -14.71 -0.52 -17.14
CA THR A 213 -15.99 0.17 -16.96
C THR A 213 -15.86 1.36 -16.01
N ALA A 214 -15.01 1.26 -14.99
CA ALA A 214 -14.84 2.31 -13.98
C ALA A 214 -13.83 3.40 -14.38
N LEU A 215 -12.75 3.07 -15.11
CA LEU A 215 -11.74 4.06 -15.52
C LEU A 215 -12.05 4.70 -16.87
N LEU A 216 -12.85 4.06 -17.74
CA LEU A 216 -13.18 4.58 -19.09
C LEU A 216 -14.59 5.17 -19.18
N ALA A 217 -15.42 5.06 -18.14
CA ALA A 217 -16.67 5.81 -18.08
C ALA A 217 -16.33 7.31 -18.02
N GLN A 218 -16.54 8.00 -19.15
CA GLN A 218 -16.47 9.45 -19.22
C GLN A 218 -17.46 10.06 -18.23
N GLU A 219 -17.03 11.15 -17.59
CA GLU A 219 -17.72 11.93 -16.57
C GLU A 219 -19.24 11.73 -16.54
N SER A 220 -19.72 10.79 -15.74
CA SER A 220 -21.02 10.97 -15.14
C SER A 220 -20.88 12.05 -14.07
N SER A 221 -21.73 13.07 -14.10
CA SER A 221 -21.72 14.16 -13.12
C SER A 221 -21.46 13.63 -11.71
N ALA A 222 -20.49 14.26 -11.02
CA ALA A 222 -20.06 13.81 -9.70
C ALA A 222 -21.28 13.57 -8.80
N SER A 223 -21.41 12.34 -8.27
CA SER A 223 -22.51 11.99 -7.36
C SER A 223 -22.65 13.04 -6.27
N LYS A 224 -23.84 13.66 -6.17
CA LYS A 224 -24.18 14.45 -4.99
C LYS A 224 -24.13 13.56 -3.76
N LEU A 225 -23.61 14.07 -2.65
CA LEU A 225 -23.65 13.39 -1.36
C LEU A 225 -25.04 13.61 -0.74
N TYR A 226 -25.64 12.57 -0.18
CA TYR A 226 -26.93 12.67 0.47
C TYR A 226 -26.78 13.00 1.94
N GLU A 227 -27.71 13.80 2.46
CA GLU A 227 -27.80 14.05 3.89
C GLU A 227 -28.69 13.00 4.55
N ASN A 228 -28.19 12.39 5.62
CA ASN A 228 -28.96 11.50 6.48
C ASN A 228 -28.61 11.82 7.93
N SER A 229 -29.61 12.19 8.73
CA SER A 229 -29.41 12.66 10.12
C SER A 229 -28.77 11.61 11.03
N LEU A 230 -29.12 10.33 10.87
CA LEU A 230 -28.53 9.23 11.64
C LEU A 230 -27.07 9.03 11.25
N VAL A 231 -26.77 8.98 9.95
CA VAL A 231 -25.39 8.81 9.46
C VAL A 231 -24.53 10.00 9.88
N ARG A 232 -25.04 11.23 9.76
CA ARG A 232 -24.34 12.44 10.18
C ARG A 232 -23.98 12.43 11.66
N ARG A 233 -24.82 11.84 12.52
CA ARG A 233 -24.60 11.74 13.98
C ARG A 233 -23.66 10.59 14.36
N PHE A 234 -23.83 9.40 13.78
CA PHE A 234 -23.13 8.20 14.22
C PHE A 234 -21.89 7.84 13.40
N ALA A 235 -21.82 8.21 12.11
CA ALA A 235 -20.66 7.88 11.27
C ALA A 235 -19.33 8.43 11.83
N PRO A 236 -19.25 9.68 12.34
CA PRO A 236 -18.01 10.17 12.93
C PRO A 236 -17.54 9.30 14.09
N ALA A 237 -18.45 8.89 14.98
CA ALA A 237 -18.12 8.03 16.12
C ALA A 237 -17.59 6.67 15.68
N VAL A 238 -18.18 6.06 14.64
CA VAL A 238 -17.71 4.78 14.07
C VAL A 238 -16.30 4.92 13.48
N PHE A 239 -16.05 5.97 12.69
CA PHE A 239 -14.73 6.22 12.12
C PHE A 239 -13.68 6.57 13.19
N ILE A 240 -14.05 7.32 14.23
CA ILE A 240 -13.16 7.62 15.37
C ILE A 240 -12.84 6.34 16.14
N ALA A 241 -13.82 5.49 16.41
CA ALA A 241 -13.60 4.20 17.07
C ALA A 241 -12.68 3.30 16.24
N LEU A 242 -12.86 3.27 14.92
CA LEU A 242 -12.00 2.53 14.00
C LEU A 242 -10.56 3.06 14.01
N LEU A 243 -10.38 4.39 13.95
CA LEU A 243 -9.06 5.03 14.05
C LEU A 243 -8.40 4.76 15.41
N PHE A 244 -9.16 4.82 16.50
CA PHE A 244 -8.66 4.51 17.83
C PHE A 244 -8.21 3.05 17.93
N LEU A 245 -9.00 2.13 17.38
CA LEU A 245 -8.64 0.72 17.32
C LEU A 245 -7.32 0.54 16.54
N MET A 246 -7.24 1.07 15.32
CA MET A 246 -6.12 0.80 14.42
C MET A 246 -4.83 1.57 14.75
N ILE A 247 -4.95 2.84 15.18
CA ILE A 247 -3.83 3.74 15.43
C ILE A 247 -3.67 3.98 16.93
N GLY A 248 -4.76 4.29 17.61
CA GLY A 248 -4.75 4.67 19.04
C GLY A 248 -4.14 3.60 19.94
N ILE A 249 -4.58 2.34 19.81
CA ILE A 249 -4.09 1.23 20.65
C ILE A 249 -2.57 1.02 20.48
N PRO A 250 -2.02 0.79 19.27
CA PRO A 250 -0.57 0.68 19.12
C PRO A 250 0.19 1.95 19.55
N PHE A 251 -0.37 3.13 19.29
CA PHE A 251 0.27 4.39 19.62
C PHE A 251 0.37 4.61 21.14
N ILE A 252 -0.66 4.22 21.92
CA ILE A 252 -0.61 4.21 23.39
C ILE A 252 0.54 3.32 23.88
N GLY A 253 0.71 2.14 23.28
CA GLY A 253 1.83 1.26 23.59
C GLY A 253 3.19 1.91 23.35
N LEU A 254 3.34 2.66 22.25
CA LEU A 254 4.57 3.40 21.95
C LEU A 254 4.85 4.58 22.91
N ILE A 255 3.81 5.16 23.53
CA ILE A 255 3.98 6.33 24.41
C ILE A 255 4.58 5.95 25.77
N LYS A 256 4.23 4.79 26.34
CA LYS A 256 4.63 4.47 27.73
C LYS A 256 6.15 4.52 27.96
N PRO A 257 7.01 3.91 27.13
CA PRO A 257 8.46 4.00 27.33
C PRO A 257 8.97 5.45 27.22
N LEU A 258 8.29 6.29 26.43
CA LEU A 258 8.66 7.70 26.21
C LEU A 258 8.29 8.62 27.38
N LEU A 259 7.36 8.19 28.24
CA LEU A 259 7.04 8.92 29.47
C LEU A 259 8.14 8.79 30.53
N GLN A 260 8.96 7.74 30.44
CA GLN A 260 10.09 7.53 31.34
C GLN A 260 11.27 8.40 30.89
N ASP A 261 11.66 8.27 29.63
CA ASP A 261 12.72 9.06 29.01
C ASP A 261 12.54 9.09 27.49
N PHE A 262 13.17 10.06 26.82
CA PHE A 262 13.24 10.11 25.38
C PHE A 262 14.69 10.22 24.91
N GLU A 263 15.13 9.22 24.15
CA GLU A 263 16.52 9.08 23.68
C GLU A 263 16.80 9.97 22.45
N TRP A 264 16.71 11.29 22.62
CA TRP A 264 16.82 12.29 21.55
C TRP A 264 18.13 12.17 20.76
N VAL A 265 19.26 12.10 21.46
CA VAL A 265 20.58 12.05 20.83
C VAL A 265 20.71 10.82 19.94
N TYR A 266 20.22 9.67 20.42
CA TYR A 266 20.23 8.44 19.65
C TYR A 266 19.32 8.52 18.43
N ALA A 267 18.10 9.04 18.61
CA ALA A 267 17.13 9.19 17.53
C ALA A 267 17.62 10.15 16.43
N LEU A 268 18.15 11.32 16.80
CA LEU A 268 18.71 12.27 15.84
C LEU A 268 19.95 11.74 15.13
N LYS A 269 20.88 11.08 15.84
CA LYS A 269 22.06 10.47 15.20
C LYS A 269 21.66 9.40 14.19
N THR A 270 20.64 8.60 14.52
CA THR A 270 20.13 7.56 13.63
C THR A 270 19.47 8.19 12.41
N LEU A 271 18.61 9.19 12.60
CA LEU A 271 17.97 9.93 11.51
C LEU A 271 19.00 10.64 10.61
N GLN A 272 20.05 11.24 11.17
CA GLN A 272 21.13 11.85 10.40
C GLN A 272 21.88 10.81 9.55
N ARG A 273 22.16 9.64 10.13
CA ARG A 273 22.87 8.54 9.43
C ARG A 273 22.05 7.95 8.29
N THR A 274 20.74 7.76 8.48
CA THR A 274 19.90 6.97 7.54
C THR A 274 18.89 7.80 6.75
N GLY A 275 18.64 9.04 7.15
CA GLY A 275 17.64 9.92 6.55
C GLY A 275 17.93 10.23 5.09
N GLY A 276 19.20 10.52 4.76
CA GLY A 276 19.63 10.76 3.38
C GLY A 276 19.36 9.57 2.46
N ASN A 277 19.65 8.36 2.91
CA ASN A 277 19.39 7.13 2.16
C ASN A 277 17.90 6.85 2.01
N THR A 278 17.13 7.07 3.07
CA THR A 278 15.66 6.92 3.04
C THR A 278 15.04 7.83 2.00
N LEU A 279 15.45 9.10 1.95
CA LEU A 279 15.01 10.06 0.95
C LEU A 279 15.49 9.68 -0.45
N PHE A 280 16.75 9.26 -0.60
CA PHE A 280 17.28 8.83 -1.89
C PHE A 280 16.49 7.65 -2.47
N TYR A 281 16.29 6.59 -1.69
CA TYR A 281 15.53 5.41 -2.11
C TYR A 281 14.09 5.78 -2.50
N SER A 282 13.40 6.52 -1.64
CA SER A 282 11.97 6.82 -1.81
C SER A 282 11.68 7.86 -2.90
N ILE A 283 12.45 8.94 -3.01
CA ILE A 283 12.27 9.97 -4.04
C ILE A 283 12.63 9.39 -5.41
N THR A 284 13.77 8.69 -5.51
CA THR A 284 14.21 8.08 -6.76
C THR A 284 13.21 7.01 -7.21
N ALA A 285 12.72 6.16 -6.30
CA ALA A 285 11.67 5.21 -6.60
C ALA A 285 10.39 5.91 -7.10
N GLY A 286 9.95 6.99 -6.44
CA GLY A 286 8.78 7.76 -6.83
C GLY A 286 8.88 8.37 -8.23
N VAL A 287 10.03 8.96 -8.56
CA VAL A 287 10.31 9.54 -9.88
C VAL A 287 10.38 8.46 -10.96
N LEU A 288 11.20 7.41 -10.75
CA LEU A 288 11.37 6.32 -11.73
C LEU A 288 10.06 5.58 -11.97
N SER A 289 9.32 5.27 -10.91
CA SER A 289 8.02 4.62 -10.98
C SER A 289 7.03 5.46 -11.80
N THR A 290 6.95 6.76 -11.53
CA THR A 290 6.08 7.68 -12.29
C THR A 290 6.50 7.78 -13.75
N PHE A 291 7.80 7.76 -14.04
CA PHE A 291 8.34 7.76 -15.41
C PHE A 291 7.98 6.46 -16.16
N LEU A 292 8.17 5.30 -15.52
CA LEU A 292 7.78 3.99 -16.08
C LEU A 292 6.28 3.95 -16.38
N SER A 293 5.45 4.42 -15.44
CA SER A 293 4.00 4.48 -15.61
C SER A 293 3.58 5.47 -16.70
N LEU A 294 4.19 6.65 -16.78
CA LEU A 294 3.91 7.61 -17.85
C LEU A 294 4.25 6.98 -19.21
N SER A 295 5.40 6.32 -19.33
CA SER A 295 5.82 5.61 -20.54
C SER A 295 4.81 4.54 -20.93
N LEU A 296 4.38 3.72 -19.97
CA LEU A 296 3.34 2.70 -20.18
C LEU A 296 2.03 3.34 -20.65
N VAL A 297 1.54 4.38 -19.98
CA VAL A 297 0.27 5.03 -20.33
C VAL A 297 0.32 5.67 -21.71
N LEU A 298 1.41 6.34 -22.07
CA LEU A 298 1.60 6.96 -23.38
C LEU A 298 1.65 5.91 -24.51
N CYS A 299 2.29 4.76 -24.27
CA CYS A 299 2.22 3.62 -25.20
C CYS A 299 0.77 3.14 -25.36
N LEU A 300 0.07 2.94 -24.23
CA LEU A 300 -1.31 2.46 -24.18
C LEU A 300 -2.36 3.40 -24.79
N VAL A 301 -2.01 4.64 -25.12
CA VAL A 301 -2.89 5.56 -25.89
C VAL A 301 -3.23 4.99 -27.26
N HIS A 302 -2.26 4.32 -27.89
CA HIS A 302 -2.38 3.90 -29.29
C HIS A 302 -2.94 2.47 -29.42
N TYR A 303 -2.83 1.66 -28.36
CA TYR A 303 -3.30 0.27 -28.34
C TYR A 303 -4.72 0.18 -27.78
N LYS A 304 -5.72 0.04 -28.67
CA LYS A 304 -7.13 -0.16 -28.26
C LYS A 304 -7.38 -1.58 -27.72
N ARG A 305 -6.68 -2.59 -28.26
CA ARG A 305 -6.79 -3.99 -27.84
C ARG A 305 -5.73 -4.30 -26.78
N GLY A 306 -6.11 -4.99 -25.71
CA GLY A 306 -5.17 -5.46 -24.67
C GLY A 306 -4.70 -4.43 -23.64
N LYS A 307 -5.05 -3.13 -23.78
CA LYS A 307 -4.68 -2.08 -22.82
C LYS A 307 -5.00 -2.43 -21.38
N VAL A 308 -6.19 -2.98 -21.17
CA VAL A 308 -6.70 -3.34 -19.85
C VAL A 308 -5.94 -4.52 -19.31
N MET A 309 -5.67 -5.52 -20.14
CA MET A 309 -4.85 -6.67 -19.74
C MET A 309 -3.44 -6.22 -19.35
N LEU A 310 -2.85 -5.25 -20.05
CA LEU A 310 -1.54 -4.70 -19.71
C LEU A 310 -1.55 -3.91 -18.39
N ILE A 311 -2.55 -3.05 -18.16
CA ILE A 311 -2.71 -2.33 -16.87
C ILE A 311 -2.96 -3.31 -15.72
N SER A 312 -3.73 -4.36 -15.99
CA SER A 312 -4.02 -5.39 -15.00
C SER A 312 -2.76 -6.20 -14.71
N PHE A 313 -2.07 -6.68 -15.73
CA PHE A 313 -0.81 -7.40 -15.61
C PHE A 313 0.26 -6.61 -14.86
N SER A 314 0.30 -5.27 -15.02
CA SER A 314 1.24 -4.49 -14.22
C SER A 314 1.00 -4.62 -12.71
N LEU A 315 -0.23 -4.86 -12.26
CA LEU A 315 -0.52 -5.09 -10.84
C LEU A 315 0.17 -6.32 -10.25
N LEU A 316 0.61 -7.28 -11.08
CA LEU A 316 1.38 -8.43 -10.60
C LEU A 316 2.70 -7.99 -9.95
N PHE A 317 3.34 -6.93 -10.47
CA PHE A 317 4.58 -6.40 -9.89
C PHE A 317 4.41 -5.83 -8.48
N LEU A 318 3.21 -5.35 -8.15
CA LEU A 318 2.88 -4.86 -6.81
C LEU A 318 2.74 -6.02 -5.81
N VAL A 319 2.24 -7.16 -6.28
CA VAL A 319 1.90 -8.32 -5.44
C VAL A 319 3.04 -9.32 -5.32
N LEU A 320 3.96 -9.34 -6.29
CA LEU A 320 5.15 -10.18 -6.22
C LEU A 320 5.88 -9.94 -4.89
N PRO A 321 6.27 -11.00 -4.16
CA PRO A 321 7.00 -10.86 -2.92
C PRO A 321 8.28 -10.04 -3.10
N SER A 322 8.48 -9.05 -2.22
CA SER A 322 9.65 -8.16 -2.30
C SER A 322 10.96 -8.94 -2.11
N SER A 323 10.94 -9.97 -1.26
CA SER A 323 12.04 -10.91 -1.05
C SER A 323 12.36 -11.72 -2.31
N PHE A 324 11.36 -12.15 -3.07
CA PHE A 324 11.59 -12.89 -4.31
C PHE A 324 12.36 -12.04 -5.33
N VAL A 325 11.91 -10.80 -5.59
CA VAL A 325 12.61 -9.91 -6.52
C VAL A 325 14.02 -9.60 -6.03
N ALA A 326 14.18 -9.31 -4.74
CA ALA A 326 15.48 -8.99 -4.16
C ALA A 326 16.49 -10.14 -4.26
N LEU A 327 16.13 -11.37 -3.84
CA LEU A 327 17.06 -12.50 -3.88
C LEU A 327 17.50 -12.85 -5.31
N ASN A 328 16.59 -12.80 -6.28
CA ASN A 328 16.93 -13.05 -7.68
C ASN A 328 17.84 -11.95 -8.25
N VAL A 329 17.66 -10.69 -7.83
CA VAL A 329 18.54 -9.59 -8.22
C VAL A 329 19.95 -9.77 -7.61
N ILE A 330 20.06 -10.24 -6.36
CA ILE A 330 21.35 -10.54 -5.72
C ILE A 330 22.07 -11.64 -6.49
N GLU A 331 21.37 -12.72 -6.83
CA GLU A 331 21.94 -13.82 -7.61
C GLU A 331 22.37 -13.37 -9.01
N TRP A 332 21.57 -12.54 -9.67
CA TRP A 332 21.94 -11.99 -10.96
C TRP A 332 23.18 -11.09 -10.85
N ALA A 333 23.22 -10.21 -9.85
CA ALA A 333 24.35 -9.35 -9.56
C ALA A 333 25.65 -10.12 -9.24
N ALA A 334 25.54 -11.28 -8.57
CA ALA A 334 26.67 -12.12 -8.24
C ALA A 334 27.33 -12.76 -9.48
N ASN A 335 26.57 -12.95 -10.56
CA ASN A 335 27.04 -13.58 -11.80
C ASN A 335 27.50 -12.57 -12.87
N LEU A 336 27.37 -11.27 -12.62
CA LEU A 336 27.78 -10.22 -13.55
C LEU A 336 29.27 -9.86 -13.41
N PRO A 337 29.93 -9.42 -14.49
CA PRO A 337 31.29 -8.90 -14.40
C PRO A 337 31.38 -7.71 -13.44
N ALA A 338 32.51 -7.59 -12.73
CA ALA A 338 32.76 -6.52 -11.75
C ALA A 338 32.60 -5.09 -12.33
N SER A 339 32.71 -4.91 -13.65
CA SER A 339 32.44 -3.63 -14.32
C SER A 339 31.00 -3.13 -14.16
N TRP A 340 30.07 -4.00 -13.77
CA TRP A 340 28.66 -3.66 -13.53
C TRP A 340 28.33 -3.44 -12.05
N ASP A 341 29.29 -3.58 -11.13
CA ASP A 341 29.06 -3.45 -9.68
C ASP A 341 28.51 -2.06 -9.29
N TRP A 342 28.91 -1.00 -9.98
CA TRP A 342 28.39 0.35 -9.72
C TRP A 342 26.87 0.44 -9.88
N LEU A 343 26.29 -0.37 -10.77
CA LEU A 343 24.86 -0.41 -11.04
C LEU A 343 24.16 -1.42 -10.12
N PHE A 344 24.72 -2.62 -9.98
CA PHE A 344 24.07 -3.76 -9.31
C PHE A 344 24.38 -3.91 -7.82
N ARG A 345 25.32 -3.14 -7.27
CA ARG A 345 25.63 -3.10 -5.83
C ARG A 345 25.46 -1.71 -5.22
N GLY A 346 24.80 -0.81 -5.95
CA GLY A 346 24.60 0.58 -5.56
C GLY A 346 23.20 0.88 -5.04
N ARG A 347 23.06 2.05 -4.41
CA ARG A 347 21.76 2.56 -3.91
C ARG A 347 20.70 2.70 -5.01
N PHE A 348 21.13 2.91 -6.26
CA PHE A 348 20.23 3.08 -7.40
C PHE A 348 19.45 1.80 -7.72
N LEU A 349 20.07 0.63 -7.60
CA LEU A 349 19.39 -0.65 -7.80
C LEU A 349 18.22 -0.82 -6.84
N VAL A 350 18.43 -0.50 -5.56
CA VAL A 350 17.38 -0.55 -4.53
C VAL A 350 16.20 0.33 -4.95
N ALA A 351 16.47 1.58 -5.34
CA ALA A 351 15.44 2.50 -5.81
C ALA A 351 14.74 2.01 -7.09
N ALA A 352 15.47 1.39 -8.02
CA ALA A 352 14.91 0.84 -9.25
C ALA A 352 13.98 -0.35 -8.97
N VAL A 353 14.37 -1.28 -8.08
CA VAL A 353 13.52 -2.41 -7.67
C VAL A 353 12.26 -1.91 -6.96
N LEU A 354 12.38 -0.92 -6.08
CA LEU A 354 11.23 -0.25 -5.46
C LEU A 354 10.33 0.42 -6.52
N ALA A 355 10.92 1.06 -7.54
CA ALA A 355 10.16 1.65 -8.63
C ALA A 355 9.36 0.60 -9.42
N PHE A 356 9.98 -0.54 -9.74
CA PHE A 356 9.30 -1.66 -10.40
C PHE A 356 8.18 -2.26 -9.55
N ARG A 357 8.31 -2.27 -8.22
CA ARG A 357 7.23 -2.72 -7.33
C ARG A 357 6.04 -1.76 -7.33
N PHE A 358 6.29 -0.45 -7.30
CA PHE A 358 5.25 0.57 -7.06
C PHE A 358 4.70 1.27 -8.32
N PHE A 359 5.30 1.11 -9.50
CA PHE A 359 4.75 1.69 -10.75
C PHE A 359 3.30 1.32 -11.07
N PRO A 360 2.74 0.16 -10.67
CA PRO A 360 1.34 -0.11 -10.97
C PRO A 360 0.40 0.90 -10.28
N ILE A 361 0.78 1.42 -9.11
CA ILE A 361 0.01 2.45 -8.38
C ILE A 361 0.02 3.77 -9.16
N ALA A 362 1.19 4.22 -9.65
CA ALA A 362 1.28 5.38 -10.53
C ALA A 362 0.49 5.19 -11.82
N THR A 363 0.52 4.00 -12.42
CA THR A 363 -0.23 3.69 -13.63
C THR A 363 -1.72 3.93 -13.42
N LEU A 364 -2.30 3.47 -12.31
CA LEU A 364 -3.73 3.71 -12.02
C LEU A 364 -4.07 5.20 -11.88
N LEU A 365 -3.22 5.98 -11.21
CA LEU A 365 -3.42 7.43 -11.02
C LEU A 365 -3.33 8.20 -12.35
N ILE A 366 -2.32 7.88 -13.17
CA ILE A 366 -2.10 8.53 -14.46
C ILE A 366 -3.18 8.12 -15.45
N VAL A 367 -3.56 6.84 -15.53
CA VAL A 367 -4.66 6.38 -16.39
C VAL A 367 -5.97 7.08 -16.04
N LYS A 368 -6.29 7.19 -14.74
CA LYS A 368 -7.50 7.88 -14.29
C LYS A 368 -7.55 9.34 -14.75
N ARG A 369 -6.42 10.06 -14.66
CA ARG A 369 -6.33 11.43 -15.17
C ARG A 369 -6.34 11.50 -16.69
N TYR A 370 -5.68 10.56 -17.36
CA TYR A 370 -5.63 10.49 -18.81
C TYR A 370 -7.02 10.22 -19.39
N ALA A 371 -7.85 9.40 -18.73
CA ALA A 371 -9.20 9.06 -19.19
C ALA A 371 -10.16 10.26 -19.28
N THR A 372 -9.83 11.39 -18.63
CA THR A 372 -10.63 12.62 -18.75
C THR A 372 -10.31 13.43 -20.02
N ILE A 373 -9.32 13.02 -20.81
CA ILE A 373 -8.97 13.68 -22.07
C ILE A 373 -9.96 13.25 -23.16
N SER A 374 -10.63 14.23 -23.79
CA SER A 374 -11.51 13.97 -24.92
C SER A 374 -10.71 13.54 -26.16
N PRO A 375 -11.16 12.55 -26.94
CA PRO A 375 -10.55 12.18 -28.21
C PRO A 375 -10.36 13.36 -29.18
N GLY A 376 -11.27 14.35 -29.12
CA GLY A 376 -11.22 15.55 -29.98
C GLY A 376 -9.96 16.40 -29.80
N TRP A 377 -9.25 16.28 -28.67
CA TRP A 377 -7.96 16.96 -28.49
C TRP A 377 -6.91 16.46 -29.49
N PHE A 378 -6.90 15.15 -29.76
CA PHE A 378 -5.98 14.55 -30.73
C PHE A 378 -6.33 14.94 -32.16
N ASP A 379 -7.62 15.06 -32.48
CA ASP A 379 -8.06 15.45 -33.82
C ASP A 379 -7.84 16.95 -34.07
N ALA A 380 -8.09 17.81 -33.07
CA ALA A 380 -7.75 19.23 -33.15
C ALA A 380 -6.23 19.44 -33.37
N ALA A 381 -5.38 18.72 -32.64
CA ALA A 381 -3.93 18.81 -32.82
C ALA A 381 -3.46 18.40 -34.23
N LYS A 382 -4.07 17.36 -34.80
CA LYS A 382 -3.80 16.93 -36.19
C LYS A 382 -4.25 17.99 -37.20
N LEU A 383 -5.45 18.56 -37.03
CA LEU A 383 -5.98 19.60 -37.93
C LEU A 383 -5.14 20.87 -37.89
N SER A 384 -4.59 21.24 -36.72
CA SER A 384 -3.68 22.37 -36.57
C SER A 384 -2.24 22.11 -37.04
N GLY A 385 -1.93 20.94 -37.60
CA GLY A 385 -0.59 20.61 -38.10
C GLY A 385 0.49 20.49 -37.02
N VAL A 386 0.11 20.33 -35.74
CA VAL A 386 1.06 20.22 -34.63
C VAL A 386 1.70 18.82 -34.63
N SER A 387 3.04 18.76 -34.56
CA SER A 387 3.74 17.48 -34.49
C SER A 387 3.39 16.71 -33.20
N ARG A 388 3.34 15.37 -33.27
CA ARG A 388 2.96 14.51 -32.13
C ARG A 388 3.80 14.78 -30.89
N ILE A 389 5.11 14.89 -31.06
CA ILE A 389 6.07 15.16 -29.97
C ILE A 389 5.72 16.48 -29.28
N ARG A 390 5.51 17.55 -30.07
CA ARG A 390 5.16 18.87 -29.54
C ARG A 390 3.82 18.83 -28.78
N PHE A 391 2.81 18.15 -29.32
CA PHE A 391 1.53 17.98 -28.65
C PHE A 391 1.65 17.25 -27.30
N TYR A 392 2.44 16.17 -27.22
CA TYR A 392 2.66 15.47 -25.95
C TYR A 392 3.35 16.35 -24.92
N TYR A 393 4.44 17.03 -25.29
CA TYR A 393 5.21 17.86 -24.36
C TYR A 393 4.51 19.15 -23.94
N GLN A 394 3.77 19.80 -24.84
CA GLN A 394 3.15 21.10 -24.56
C GLN A 394 1.71 20.99 -24.05
N VAL A 395 1.00 19.89 -24.32
CA VAL A 395 -0.42 19.75 -23.94
C VAL A 395 -0.62 18.58 -22.97
N ILE A 396 -0.25 17.37 -23.37
CA ILE A 396 -0.59 16.16 -22.60
C ILE A 396 0.18 16.09 -21.27
N ILE A 397 1.52 16.24 -21.28
CA ILE A 397 2.33 16.16 -20.07
C ILE A 397 1.96 17.26 -19.06
N PRO A 398 1.81 18.54 -19.44
CA PRO A 398 1.34 19.59 -18.53
C PRO A 398 -0.05 19.30 -17.96
N PHE A 399 -0.97 18.74 -18.76
CA PHE A 399 -2.29 18.34 -18.29
C PHE A 399 -2.25 17.18 -17.27
N LEU A 400 -1.32 16.24 -17.47
CA LEU A 400 -1.07 15.10 -16.57
C LEU A 400 -0.22 15.48 -15.34
N ALA A 401 0.49 16.62 -15.35
CA ALA A 401 1.42 17.03 -14.30
C ALA A 401 0.85 16.94 -12.87
N PRO A 402 -0.43 17.31 -12.59
CA PRO A 402 -1.03 17.08 -11.28
C PRO A 402 -1.04 15.62 -10.82
N ALA A 403 -1.34 14.69 -11.73
CA ALA A 403 -1.36 13.26 -11.43
C ALA A 403 0.05 12.68 -11.34
N LEU A 404 1.00 13.19 -12.13
CA LEU A 404 2.41 12.83 -12.02
C LEU A 404 2.99 13.25 -10.68
N ALA A 405 2.76 14.51 -10.25
CA ALA A 405 3.20 15.00 -8.94
C ALA A 405 2.58 14.19 -7.80
N LEU A 406 1.29 13.89 -7.88
CA LEU A 406 0.62 13.03 -6.90
C LEU A 406 1.21 11.61 -6.85
N SER A 407 1.54 11.05 -8.02
CA SER A 407 2.15 9.72 -8.12
C SER A 407 3.52 9.68 -7.46
N VAL A 408 4.39 10.67 -7.75
CA VAL A 408 5.70 10.80 -7.11
C VAL A 408 5.54 10.86 -5.60
N LEU A 409 4.66 11.75 -5.09
CA LEU A 409 4.44 11.90 -3.64
C LEU A 409 3.95 10.60 -2.98
N ILE A 410 2.91 9.96 -3.52
CA ILE A 410 2.36 8.73 -2.93
C ILE A 410 3.40 7.60 -2.93
N ILE A 411 4.10 7.40 -4.06
CA ILE A 411 5.08 6.32 -4.16
C ILE A 411 6.28 6.59 -3.28
N THR A 412 6.74 7.84 -3.17
CA THR A 412 7.78 8.20 -2.22
C THR A 412 7.38 7.81 -0.80
N LEU A 413 6.17 8.14 -0.35
CA LEU A 413 5.72 7.76 0.99
C LEU A 413 5.63 6.25 1.17
N LEU A 414 5.08 5.51 0.21
CA LEU A 414 5.02 4.04 0.26
C LEU A 414 6.42 3.41 0.27
N ALA A 415 7.35 3.92 -0.54
CA ALA A 415 8.72 3.43 -0.62
C ALA A 415 9.51 3.71 0.67
N THR A 416 9.17 4.75 1.45
CA THR A 416 9.76 4.92 2.77
C THR A 416 9.36 3.81 3.75
N ALA A 417 8.20 3.18 3.56
CA ALA A 417 7.70 2.14 4.46
C ALA A 417 8.17 0.71 4.06
N GLU A 418 8.78 0.55 2.89
CA GLU A 418 9.23 -0.75 2.39
C GLU A 418 10.56 -1.17 3.01
N ILE A 419 10.59 -2.37 3.56
CA ILE A 419 11.75 -2.89 4.32
C ILE A 419 12.28 -4.16 3.68
N GLY A 420 11.44 -5.04 3.15
CA GLY A 420 11.87 -6.33 2.63
C GLY A 420 12.89 -6.18 1.50
N THR A 421 12.62 -5.26 0.56
CA THR A 421 13.56 -4.94 -0.52
C THR A 421 14.86 -4.31 0.01
N ILE A 422 14.78 -3.35 0.92
CA ILE A 422 15.95 -2.60 1.40
C ILE A 422 16.83 -3.49 2.28
N LEU A 423 16.22 -4.33 3.13
CA LEU A 423 16.91 -5.28 4.00
C LEU A 423 17.86 -6.18 3.21
N LEU A 424 17.42 -6.67 2.05
CA LEU A 424 18.15 -7.61 1.22
C LEU A 424 19.10 -6.95 0.22
N LEU A 425 18.74 -5.79 -0.36
CA LEU A 425 19.49 -5.18 -1.46
C LEU A 425 20.41 -4.03 -1.06
N ARG A 426 20.31 -3.50 0.17
CA ARG A 426 21.09 -2.31 0.53
C ARG A 426 22.60 -2.58 0.48
N PRO A 427 23.39 -1.61 0.00
CA PRO A 427 24.83 -1.64 0.19
C PRO A 427 25.20 -1.54 1.69
N PRO A 428 26.37 -2.05 2.10
CA PRO A 428 26.86 -1.91 3.47
C PRO A 428 26.89 -0.46 3.95
N GLY A 429 26.34 -0.20 5.14
CA GLY A 429 26.28 1.14 5.74
C GLY A 429 25.14 2.04 5.25
N GLU A 430 24.42 1.63 4.20
CA GLU A 430 23.39 2.45 3.56
C GLU A 430 21.97 2.07 4.03
N ASP A 431 21.76 1.95 5.33
CA ASP A 431 20.43 1.62 5.89
C ASP A 431 19.40 2.71 5.61
N SER A 432 18.13 2.33 5.41
CA SER A 432 17.01 3.25 5.56
C SER A 432 16.64 3.42 7.04
N PHE A 433 15.93 4.50 7.37
CA PHE A 433 15.53 4.80 8.73
C PHE A 433 14.64 3.70 9.34
N PRO A 434 13.52 3.27 8.73
CA PRO A 434 12.71 2.20 9.31
C PRO A 434 13.45 0.86 9.36
N LEU A 435 14.38 0.61 8.45
CA LEU A 435 15.23 -0.57 8.51
C LEU A 435 16.20 -0.54 9.70
N ALA A 436 16.76 0.63 10.04
CA ALA A 436 17.58 0.78 11.23
C ALA A 436 16.77 0.56 12.52
N ILE A 437 15.48 0.93 12.54
CA ILE A 437 14.57 0.58 13.65
C ILE A 437 14.41 -0.94 13.72
N PHE A 438 14.11 -1.57 12.58
CA PHE A 438 13.87 -3.01 12.48
C PHE A 438 15.09 -3.84 12.90
N THR A 439 16.32 -3.41 12.60
CA THR A 439 17.54 -4.14 12.99
C THR A 439 17.89 -3.97 14.47
N VAL A 440 17.55 -2.82 15.05
CA VAL A 440 17.86 -2.47 16.44
C VAL A 440 16.83 -3.04 17.42
N MET A 441 15.61 -3.33 16.98
CA MET A 441 14.49 -3.72 17.85
C MET A 441 14.76 -4.98 18.69
N ALA A 442 15.61 -5.89 18.22
CA ALA A 442 15.92 -7.13 18.94
C ALA A 442 16.96 -6.95 20.06
N ASN A 443 17.75 -5.85 20.04
CA ASN A 443 18.93 -5.70 20.89
C ASN A 443 18.99 -4.39 21.69
N ALA A 444 18.14 -3.40 21.37
CA ALA A 444 18.09 -2.15 22.12
C ALA A 444 17.00 -2.12 23.18
N SER A 445 17.15 -1.18 24.13
CA SER A 445 16.11 -0.90 25.11
C SER A 445 14.81 -0.42 24.46
N GLU A 446 13.68 -0.71 25.11
CA GLU A 446 12.35 -0.32 24.65
C GLU A 446 12.24 1.19 24.40
N VAL A 447 12.85 2.01 25.26
CA VAL A 447 12.89 3.48 25.13
C VAL A 447 13.55 3.92 23.82
N LYS A 448 14.68 3.30 23.43
CA LYS A 448 15.39 3.65 22.18
C LYS A 448 14.55 3.30 20.96
N VAL A 449 13.94 2.11 20.96
CA VAL A 449 13.09 1.65 19.87
C VAL A 449 11.85 2.54 19.75
N ALA A 450 11.16 2.81 20.87
CA ALA A 450 9.99 3.67 20.92
C ALA A 450 10.32 5.10 20.44
N SER A 451 11.48 5.64 20.81
CA SER A 451 11.91 7.00 20.40
C SER A 451 12.06 7.08 18.88
N LEU A 452 12.67 6.06 18.25
CA LEU A 452 12.78 5.98 16.79
C LEU A 452 11.42 5.81 16.11
N CYS A 453 10.56 4.94 16.65
CA CYS A 453 9.20 4.71 16.15
C CYS A 453 8.37 5.99 16.18
N PHE A 454 8.47 6.76 17.26
CA PHE A 454 7.78 8.04 17.43
C PHE A 454 8.28 9.09 16.42
N VAL A 455 9.59 9.21 16.22
CA VAL A 455 10.14 10.10 15.18
C VAL A 455 9.63 9.72 13.80
N TYR A 456 9.63 8.42 13.45
CA TYR A 456 9.08 7.95 12.18
C TYR A 456 7.59 8.31 12.05
N PHE A 457 6.79 8.04 13.08
CA PHE A 457 5.37 8.36 13.11
C PHE A 457 5.11 9.85 12.87
N MET A 458 5.85 10.74 13.55
CA MET A 458 5.72 12.18 13.38
C MET A 458 6.09 12.64 11.97
N ILE A 459 7.13 12.07 11.38
CA ILE A 459 7.52 12.35 9.98
C ILE A 459 6.43 11.89 9.01
N SER A 460 5.87 10.69 9.18
CA SER A 460 4.79 10.18 8.31
C SER A 460 3.50 10.99 8.46
N ALA A 461 3.14 11.38 9.69
CA ALA A 461 1.98 12.24 9.96
C ALA A 461 2.16 13.64 9.32
N LEU A 462 3.33 14.25 9.47
CA LEU A 462 3.66 15.52 8.82
C LEU A 462 3.60 15.40 7.29
N SER A 463 4.19 14.35 6.74
CA SER A 463 4.18 14.10 5.29
C SER A 463 2.76 13.96 4.74
N LEU A 464 1.88 13.28 5.49
CA LEU A 464 0.48 13.13 5.13
C LEU A 464 -0.29 14.46 5.19
N THR A 465 -0.04 15.30 6.20
CA THR A 465 -0.68 16.64 6.28
C THR A 465 -0.24 17.56 5.14
N ILE A 466 1.04 17.50 4.73
CA ILE A 466 1.55 18.21 3.56
C ILE A 466 0.82 17.72 2.29
N LEU A 467 0.76 16.40 2.08
CA LEU A 467 0.04 15.80 0.95
C LEU A 467 -1.42 16.25 0.91
N TRP A 468 -2.08 16.23 2.07
CA TRP A 468 -3.48 16.66 2.21
C TRP A 468 -3.68 18.13 1.85
N SER A 469 -2.79 19.02 2.32
CA SER A 469 -2.84 20.44 2.02
C SER A 469 -2.66 20.74 0.52
N ALA A 470 -1.77 19.98 -0.15
CA ALA A 470 -1.52 20.10 -1.58
C ALA A 470 -2.74 19.66 -2.42
N LEU A 471 -3.46 18.64 -1.96
CA LEU A 471 -4.70 18.17 -2.59
C LEU A 471 -5.87 19.14 -2.36
N GLY A 472 -5.97 19.74 -1.16
CA GLY A 472 -7.07 20.64 -0.78
C GLY A 472 -7.11 21.95 -1.58
N ARG A 473 -5.94 22.56 -1.86
CA ARG A 473 -5.85 23.86 -2.57
C ARG A 473 -6.43 23.84 -3.99
N LYS A 474 -6.47 22.68 -4.65
CA LYS A 474 -6.99 22.55 -6.03
C LYS A 474 -8.52 22.48 -6.12
N THR A 475 -9.22 22.32 -4.99
CA THR A 475 -10.69 22.25 -4.98
C THR A 475 -11.39 23.59 -4.76
N SER A 476 -10.66 24.64 -4.36
CA SER A 476 -11.20 25.99 -4.16
C SER A 476 -11.00 26.96 -5.33
N CYS A 477 -10.22 26.60 -6.35
CA CYS A 477 -10.18 27.35 -7.61
C CYS A 477 -11.04 26.63 -8.65
N LYS A 478 -12.36 26.72 -8.49
CA LYS A 478 -13.33 26.48 -9.54
C LYS A 478 -14.47 27.47 -9.41
#